data_AF-A0A673CPM0-F1
#
_entry.id   AF-A0A673CPM0-F1
#
_cell.length_a   1.000
_cell.length_b   1.000
_cell.length_c   1.000
_cell.angle_alpha   90.00
_cell.angle_beta   90.00
_cell.angle_gamma   90.00
#
_symmetry.space_group_name_H-M   'P 1'
#
loop_
_entity.id
_entity.type
_entity.pdbx_description
1 polymer ?
#
loop_
_entity_poly.entity_id
_entity_poly.type
_entity_poly.pdbx_seq_one_letter_code
_entity_poly.pdbx_strand_id
1 'polypeptide(L)'
;FLSFRITPRDAGRETCVYPLPEPQDLFQASQMKFDDFQRDLRKLKKDLNACSAEMEKVCKLSSEENLQPFKNKMDEFLSQVWFFSVFSFFSVHSFLELSVSFSVKPKAGEKEVSPNTLFSVWHEFSSDFKDQWKKQNKLMLKER
;
A
#
# COMPACT_ATOMS: atom_id res chain seq x y z
N PHE A 1 1.42 1.78 -9.42
CA PHE A 1 0.19 1.60 -10.21
C PHE A 1 0.44 0.55 -11.28
N LEU A 2 -0.26 -0.59 -11.17
CA LEU A 2 -0.31 -1.74 -12.10
C LEU A 2 0.59 -1.61 -13.35
N SER A 3 1.89 -1.91 -13.21
CA SER A 3 2.78 -2.00 -14.37
C SER A 3 2.54 -3.36 -15.02
N PHE A 4 1.63 -3.42 -15.99
CA PHE A 4 1.50 -4.56 -16.89
C PHE A 4 2.80 -4.69 -17.70
N ARG A 5 3.79 -5.39 -17.16
CA ARG A 5 4.98 -5.76 -17.92
C ARG A 5 4.70 -7.04 -18.68
N ILE A 6 3.98 -6.93 -19.79
CA ILE A 6 4.06 -7.94 -20.84
C ILE A 6 5.18 -7.48 -21.77
N THR A 7 6.40 -7.93 -21.53
CA THR A 7 7.44 -7.86 -22.56
C THR A 7 7.15 -9.00 -23.55
N PRO A 8 6.79 -8.72 -24.83
CA PRO A 8 6.54 -9.79 -25.82
C PRO A 8 7.74 -10.72 -26.00
N ARG A 9 8.93 -10.22 -25.63
CA ARG A 9 10.22 -10.90 -25.68
C ARG A 9 10.33 -12.10 -24.74
N ASP A 10 9.57 -12.13 -23.65
CA ASP A 10 9.64 -13.16 -22.61
C ASP A 10 8.44 -14.12 -22.61
N ALA A 11 7.51 -13.95 -23.56
CA ALA A 11 6.40 -14.87 -23.76
C ALA A 11 6.93 -16.27 -24.10
N GLY A 12 6.50 -17.29 -23.33
CA GLY A 12 6.93 -18.68 -23.51
C GLY A 12 8.40 -18.97 -23.14
N ARG A 13 9.04 -18.16 -22.29
CA ARG A 13 10.34 -18.49 -21.66
C ARG A 13 10.12 -18.93 -20.21
N GLU A 14 11.04 -19.73 -19.65
CA GLU A 14 11.01 -20.11 -18.22
C GLU A 14 11.08 -18.90 -17.27
N THR A 15 11.55 -17.75 -17.76
CA THR A 15 11.64 -16.47 -17.05
C THR A 15 10.37 -15.62 -17.12
N CYS A 16 9.27 -16.11 -17.71
CA CYS A 16 8.04 -15.33 -17.84
C CYS A 16 7.40 -15.10 -16.47
N VAL A 17 7.33 -13.84 -16.03
CA VAL A 17 6.72 -13.43 -14.75
C VAL A 17 5.25 -13.06 -14.98
N TYR A 18 4.40 -13.43 -14.03
CA TYR A 18 2.98 -13.07 -14.07
C TYR A 18 2.82 -11.54 -14.13
N PRO A 19 2.07 -10.99 -15.11
CA PRO A 19 2.12 -9.55 -15.42
C PRO A 19 1.14 -8.69 -14.58
N LEU A 20 0.32 -9.31 -13.73
CA LEU A 20 -0.62 -8.65 -12.83
C LEU A 20 -0.15 -8.78 -11.37
N PRO A 21 -0.66 -7.98 -10.42
CA PRO A 21 -0.44 -8.23 -9.00
C PRO A 21 -0.88 -9.62 -8.63
N GLU A 22 -0.20 -10.21 -7.66
CA GLU A 22 -0.54 -11.54 -7.20
C GLU A 22 -1.97 -11.56 -6.62
N PRO A 23 -2.79 -12.58 -6.95
CA PRO A 23 -4.14 -12.66 -6.42
C PRO A 23 -4.19 -12.60 -4.90
N GLN A 24 -3.17 -13.13 -4.21
CA GLN A 24 -3.07 -13.09 -2.77
C GLN A 24 -2.92 -11.67 -2.22
N ASP A 25 -2.12 -10.81 -2.88
CA ASP A 25 -1.95 -9.41 -2.48
C ASP A 25 -3.27 -8.64 -2.64
N LEU A 26 -3.99 -8.89 -3.74
CA LEU A 26 -5.31 -8.30 -3.99
C LEU A 26 -6.33 -8.77 -2.95
N PHE A 27 -6.31 -10.04 -2.59
CA PHE A 27 -7.15 -10.57 -1.52
C PHE A 27 -6.84 -9.87 -0.19
N GLN A 28 -5.57 -9.75 0.20
CA GLN A 28 -5.20 -9.04 1.42
C GLN A 28 -5.63 -7.57 1.41
N ALA A 29 -5.43 -6.87 0.29
CA ALA A 29 -5.88 -5.50 0.13
C ALA A 29 -7.42 -5.38 0.25
N SER A 30 -8.17 -6.38 -0.25
CA SER A 30 -9.63 -6.43 -0.13
C SER A 30 -10.15 -6.59 1.30
N GLN A 31 -9.32 -7.10 2.23
CA GLN A 31 -9.68 -7.26 3.64
C GLN A 31 -9.41 -5.99 4.47
N MET A 32 -8.80 -4.97 3.86
CA MET A 32 -8.45 -3.74 4.56
C MET A 32 -9.70 -2.91 4.87
N LYS A 33 -9.80 -2.44 6.11
CA LYS A 33 -10.87 -1.56 6.58
C LYS A 33 -10.35 -0.13 6.64
N PHE A 34 -10.68 0.67 5.63
CA PHE A 34 -10.22 2.06 5.54
C PHE A 34 -10.66 2.93 6.71
N ASP A 35 -11.86 2.71 7.26
CA ASP A 35 -12.32 3.44 8.44
C ASP A 35 -11.41 3.20 9.65
N ASP A 36 -11.03 1.95 9.89
CA ASP A 36 -10.13 1.57 10.98
C ASP A 36 -8.74 2.18 10.73
N PHE A 37 -8.22 2.04 9.50
CA PHE A 37 -6.93 2.59 9.11
C PHE A 37 -6.86 4.12 9.25
N GLN A 38 -7.89 4.85 8.84
CA GLN A 38 -7.95 6.30 9.00
C GLN A 38 -8.06 6.72 10.47
N ARG A 39 -8.76 5.95 11.32
CA ARG A 39 -8.77 6.18 12.78
C ARG A 39 -7.36 6.01 13.34
N ASP A 40 -6.66 4.97 12.95
CA ASP A 40 -5.30 4.70 13.41
C ASP A 40 -4.31 5.78 12.94
N LEU A 41 -4.42 6.27 11.69
CA LEU A 41 -3.62 7.40 11.21
C LEU A 41 -3.89 8.69 11.99
N ARG A 42 -5.15 8.97 12.34
CA ARG A 42 -5.48 10.14 13.19
C ARG A 42 -4.89 10.02 14.58
N LYS A 43 -4.89 8.81 15.15
CA LYS A 43 -4.27 8.53 16.45
C LYS A 43 -2.75 8.68 16.35
N LEU A 44 -2.12 8.07 15.35
CA LEU A 44 -0.68 8.18 15.11
C LEU A 44 -0.22 9.63 15.00
N LYS A 45 -0.96 10.49 14.28
CA LYS A 45 -0.65 11.91 14.16
C LYS A 45 -0.73 12.66 15.49
N LYS A 46 -1.69 12.31 16.36
CA LYS A 46 -1.78 12.88 17.71
C LYS A 46 -0.61 12.43 18.58
N ASP A 47 -0.28 11.14 18.53
CA ASP A 47 0.83 10.56 19.29
C ASP A 47 2.17 11.16 18.84
N LEU A 48 2.35 11.38 17.53
CA LEU A 48 3.52 12.07 16.97
C LEU A 48 3.67 13.50 17.48
N ASN A 49 2.58 14.27 17.49
CA ASN A 49 2.60 15.64 18.01
C ASN A 49 2.96 15.68 19.50
N ALA A 50 2.39 14.77 20.29
CA ALA A 50 2.70 14.66 21.72
C ALA A 50 4.17 14.24 21.94
N CYS A 51 4.66 13.27 21.18
CA CYS A 51 6.04 12.80 21.24
C CYS A 51 7.04 13.90 20.86
N SER A 52 6.75 14.65 19.80
CA SER A 52 7.55 15.80 19.38
C SER A 52 7.60 16.90 20.44
N ALA A 53 6.46 17.24 21.06
CA ALA A 53 6.42 18.22 22.14
C ALA A 53 7.21 17.75 23.38
N GLU A 54 7.17 16.47 23.72
CA GLU A 54 7.91 15.92 24.85
C GLU A 54 9.42 15.88 24.57
N MET A 55 9.82 15.47 23.35
CA MET A 55 11.20 15.55 22.89
C MET A 55 11.73 16.98 23.00
N GLU A 56 10.93 17.98 22.59
CA GLU A 56 11.32 19.39 22.66
C GLU A 56 11.57 19.83 24.10
N LYS A 57 10.73 19.39 25.06
CA LYS A 57 10.96 19.67 26.49
C LYS A 57 12.25 19.04 27.00
N VAL A 58 12.49 17.77 26.67
CA VAL A 58 13.73 17.08 27.08
C VAL A 58 14.94 17.83 26.52
N CYS A 59 14.92 18.22 25.25
CA CYS A 59 16.00 18.98 24.64
C CYS A 59 16.19 20.36 25.31
N LYS A 60 15.12 21.05 25.70
CA LYS A 60 15.20 22.36 26.38
C LYS A 60 15.75 22.26 27.80
N LEU A 61 15.50 21.16 28.50
CA LEU A 61 15.92 20.96 29.89
C LEU A 61 17.33 20.36 30.00
N SER A 62 17.86 19.78 28.93
CA SER A 62 19.22 19.25 28.86
C SER A 62 20.25 20.34 28.51
N SER A 63 21.47 20.19 29.02
CA SER A 63 22.61 20.97 28.54
C SER A 63 23.07 20.50 27.16
N GLU A 64 23.69 21.39 26.38
CA GLU A 64 24.12 21.11 25.00
C GLU A 64 24.99 19.85 24.88
N GLU A 65 25.91 19.67 25.83
CA GLU A 65 26.82 18.52 25.91
C GLU A 65 26.09 17.17 26.13
N ASN A 66 24.88 17.20 26.67
CA ASN A 66 24.08 16.02 27.00
C ASN A 66 22.90 15.79 26.05
N LEU A 67 22.73 16.62 25.02
CA LEU A 67 21.62 16.47 24.06
C LEU A 67 21.73 15.20 23.22
N GLN A 68 22.97 14.82 22.90
CA GLN A 68 23.24 13.69 22.03
C GLN A 68 23.58 12.44 22.85
N PRO A 69 23.14 11.26 22.41
CA PRO A 69 22.54 10.95 21.10
C PRO A 69 21.00 11.05 21.05
N PHE A 70 20.35 11.42 22.16
CA PHE A 70 18.89 11.39 22.30
C PHE A 70 18.19 12.19 21.20
N LYS A 71 18.59 13.46 21.03
CA LYS A 71 17.94 14.36 20.06
C LYS A 71 18.02 13.80 18.64
N ASN A 72 19.21 13.40 18.18
CA ASN A 72 19.36 12.88 16.81
C ASN A 72 18.52 11.61 16.57
N LYS A 73 18.53 10.67 17.53
CA LYS A 73 17.74 9.44 17.40
C LYS A 73 16.24 9.72 17.38
N MET A 74 15.78 10.67 18.18
CA MET A 74 14.37 11.07 18.21
C MET A 74 13.95 11.82 16.95
N ASP A 75 14.79 12.71 16.43
CA ASP A 75 14.54 13.42 15.15
C ASP A 75 14.43 12.43 13.99
N GLU A 76 15.33 11.45 13.92
CA GLU A 76 15.28 10.39 12.89
C GLU A 76 14.00 9.55 13.03
N PHE A 77 13.69 9.08 14.23
CA PHE A 77 12.49 8.32 14.51
C PHE A 77 11.21 9.08 14.11
N LEU A 78 11.07 10.33 14.57
CA LEU A 78 9.92 11.16 14.24
C LEU A 78 9.81 11.39 12.74
N SER A 79 10.93 11.67 12.06
CA SER A 79 10.94 11.89 10.61
C SER A 79 10.45 10.67 9.82
N GLN A 80 10.89 9.46 10.21
CA GLN A 80 10.45 8.22 9.56
C GLN A 80 8.95 7.98 9.75
N VAL A 81 8.43 8.16 10.97
CA VAL A 81 7.02 7.92 11.27
C VAL A 81 6.13 9.01 10.66
N TRP A 82 6.58 10.27 10.60
CA TRP A 82 5.92 11.35 9.86
C TRP A 82 5.83 11.02 8.37
N PHE A 83 6.94 10.59 7.76
CA PHE A 83 6.95 10.17 6.37
C PHE A 83 5.95 9.03 6.12
N PHE A 84 5.95 8.00 6.98
CA PHE A 84 4.99 6.91 6.90
C PHE A 84 3.53 7.39 7.00
N SER A 85 3.23 8.30 7.93
CA SER A 85 1.89 8.88 8.07
C SER A 85 1.46 9.64 6.83
N VAL A 86 2.35 10.43 6.24
CA VAL A 86 2.07 11.22 5.02
C VAL A 86 1.89 10.29 3.82
N PHE A 87 2.79 9.33 3.63
CA PHE A 87 2.70 8.33 2.56
C PHE A 87 1.40 7.51 2.63
N SER A 88 1.01 7.09 3.83
CA SER A 88 -0.24 6.36 4.06
C SER A 88 -1.46 7.18 3.69
N PHE A 89 -1.47 8.48 4.02
CA PHE A 89 -2.53 9.39 3.64
C PHE A 89 -2.64 9.54 2.11
N PHE A 90 -1.52 9.75 1.42
CA PHE A 90 -1.49 9.82 -0.04
C PHE A 90 -1.94 8.51 -0.71
N SER A 91 -1.62 7.36 -0.11
CA SER A 91 -2.03 6.05 -0.61
C SER A 91 -3.56 5.87 -0.58
N VAL A 92 -4.22 6.34 0.48
CA VAL A 92 -5.71 6.33 0.56
C VAL A 92 -6.32 7.24 -0.51
N HIS A 93 -5.78 8.45 -0.70
CA HIS A 93 -6.24 9.35 -1.76
C HIS A 93 -6.05 8.76 -3.16
N SER A 94 -4.89 8.13 -3.39
CA SER A 94 -4.56 7.44 -4.65
C SER A 94 -5.54 6.31 -4.96
N PHE A 95 -5.97 5.56 -3.94
CA PHE A 95 -7.01 4.53 -4.10
C PHE A 95 -8.34 5.14 -4.55
N LEU A 96 -8.76 6.25 -3.94
CA LEU A 96 -10.03 6.90 -4.29
C LEU A 96 -10.01 7.41 -5.74
N GLU A 97 -8.92 8.05 -6.16
CA GLU A 97 -8.72 8.48 -7.55
C GLU A 97 -8.76 7.30 -8.53
N LEU A 98 -8.14 6.17 -8.15
CA LEU A 98 -8.19 4.95 -8.94
C LEU A 98 -9.62 4.39 -9.05
N SER A 99 -10.39 4.40 -7.95
CA SER A 99 -11.78 3.94 -8.00
C SER A 99 -12.64 4.79 -8.94
N VAL A 100 -12.42 6.11 -8.98
CA VAL A 100 -13.05 7.02 -9.95
C VAL A 100 -12.62 6.70 -11.38
N SER A 101 -11.32 6.47 -11.60
CA SER A 101 -10.77 6.15 -12.93
C SER A 101 -11.38 4.86 -13.52
N PHE A 102 -11.64 3.87 -12.67
CA PHE A 102 -12.31 2.62 -13.06
C PHE A 102 -13.85 2.69 -12.99
N SER A 103 -14.42 3.87 -12.73
CA SER A 103 -15.86 4.08 -12.60
C SER A 103 -16.55 3.16 -11.58
N VAL A 104 -15.81 2.78 -10.53
CA VAL A 104 -16.32 1.92 -9.46
C VAL A 104 -17.27 2.72 -8.58
N LYS A 105 -18.44 2.15 -8.32
CA LYS A 105 -19.44 2.75 -7.45
C LYS A 105 -19.42 2.08 -6.07
N PRO A 106 -19.65 2.83 -4.99
CA PRO A 106 -19.80 2.24 -3.67
C PRO A 106 -20.97 1.25 -3.65
N LYS A 107 -20.84 0.17 -2.88
CA LYS A 107 -21.93 -0.79 -2.66
C LYS A 107 -22.99 -0.20 -1.72
N ALA A 108 -24.17 -0.81 -1.69
CA ALA A 108 -25.25 -0.37 -0.79
C ALA A 108 -24.78 -0.39 0.68
N GLY A 109 -24.93 0.74 1.37
CA GLY A 109 -24.45 0.92 2.74
C GLY A 109 -23.03 1.47 2.87
N GLU A 110 -22.28 1.60 1.76
CA GLU A 110 -20.97 2.26 1.75
C GLU A 110 -21.13 3.76 1.45
N LYS A 111 -20.42 4.60 2.21
CA LYS A 111 -20.34 6.05 1.95
C LYS A 111 -19.39 6.37 0.79
N GLU A 112 -18.27 5.66 0.73
CA GLU A 112 -17.22 5.75 -0.29
C GLU A 112 -16.82 4.33 -0.72
N VAL A 113 -16.20 4.18 -1.89
CA VAL A 113 -15.76 2.87 -2.39
C VAL A 113 -14.79 2.25 -1.37
N SER A 114 -15.10 1.05 -0.88
CA SER A 114 -14.20 0.33 0.02
C SER A 114 -13.10 -0.42 -0.75
N PRO A 115 -11.95 -0.72 -0.11
CA PRO A 115 -10.94 -1.61 -0.67
C PRO A 115 -11.53 -2.94 -1.12
N ASN A 116 -12.48 -3.49 -0.36
CA ASN A 116 -13.17 -4.71 -0.73
C ASN A 116 -13.89 -4.58 -2.08
N THR A 117 -14.68 -3.52 -2.25
CA THR A 117 -15.48 -3.27 -3.47
C THR A 117 -14.64 -3.26 -4.74
N LEU A 118 -13.42 -2.72 -4.68
CA LEU A 118 -12.49 -2.73 -5.82
C LEU A 118 -11.68 -4.03 -5.90
N PHE A 119 -10.97 -4.39 -4.82
CA PHE A 119 -9.95 -5.43 -4.87
C PHE A 119 -10.51 -6.84 -4.88
N SER A 120 -11.75 -7.08 -4.45
CA SER A 120 -12.38 -8.40 -4.60
C SER A 120 -12.58 -8.75 -6.08
N VAL A 121 -13.03 -7.78 -6.88
CA VAL A 121 -13.22 -7.93 -8.33
C VAL A 121 -11.87 -8.16 -9.02
N TRP A 122 -10.85 -7.38 -8.65
CA TRP A 122 -9.50 -7.56 -9.18
C TRP A 122 -8.87 -8.89 -8.77
N HIS A 123 -9.13 -9.37 -7.55
CA HIS A 123 -8.66 -10.65 -7.06
C HIS A 123 -9.24 -11.81 -7.90
N GLU A 124 -10.55 -11.80 -8.14
CA GLU A 124 -11.22 -12.80 -8.99
C GLU A 124 -10.65 -12.76 -10.42
N PHE A 125 -10.60 -11.57 -11.03
CA PHE A 125 -10.05 -11.38 -12.37
C PHE A 125 -8.60 -11.87 -12.49
N SER A 126 -7.75 -11.47 -11.52
CA SER A 126 -6.35 -11.86 -11.49
C SER A 126 -6.18 -13.38 -11.31
N SER A 127 -6.98 -14.00 -10.46
CA SER A 127 -6.96 -15.46 -10.24
C SER A 127 -7.24 -16.21 -11.53
N ASP A 128 -8.34 -15.86 -12.21
CA ASP A 128 -8.73 -16.48 -13.47
C ASP A 128 -7.69 -16.23 -14.56
N PHE A 129 -7.21 -14.99 -14.68
CA PHE A 129 -6.18 -14.62 -15.65
C PHE A 129 -4.88 -15.40 -15.40
N LYS A 130 -4.49 -15.62 -14.14
CA LYS A 130 -3.29 -16.36 -13.78
C LYS A 130 -3.38 -17.83 -14.20
N ASP A 131 -4.54 -18.44 -14.03
CA ASP A 131 -4.74 -19.82 -14.44
C ASP A 131 -4.67 -19.98 -15.95
N GLN A 132 -5.27 -19.05 -16.70
CA GLN A 132 -5.16 -19.03 -18.16
C GLN A 132 -3.73 -18.77 -18.62
N TRP A 133 -3.04 -17.78 -18.03
CA TRP A 133 -1.65 -17.46 -18.33
C TRP A 133 -0.71 -18.66 -18.11
N LYS A 134 -0.88 -19.40 -17.00
CA LYS A 134 -0.12 -20.64 -16.73
C LYS A 134 -0.38 -21.72 -17.78
N LYS A 135 -1.64 -21.91 -18.20
CA LYS A 135 -2.01 -22.88 -19.23
C LYS A 135 -1.35 -22.53 -20.57
N GLN A 136 -1.45 -21.26 -20.99
CA GLN A 136 -0.88 -20.78 -22.24
C GLN A 136 0.66 -20.90 -22.24
N ASN A 137 1.33 -20.52 -21.16
CA ASN A 137 2.78 -20.68 -21.06
C ASN A 137 3.22 -22.14 -21.15
N LYS A 138 2.48 -23.08 -20.56
CA LYS A 138 2.77 -24.51 -20.69
C LYS A 138 2.59 -25.03 -22.12
N LEU A 139 1.59 -24.54 -22.86
CA LEU A 139 1.39 -24.92 -24.27
C LEU A 139 2.52 -24.40 -25.14
N MET A 140 2.87 -23.12 -25.01
CA MET A 140 3.98 -22.48 -25.73
C MET A 140 5.33 -23.16 -25.51
N LEU A 141 5.56 -23.73 -24.32
CA LEU A 141 6.77 -24.49 -24.01
C LEU A 141 6.78 -25.89 -24.64
N LYS A 142 5.61 -26.50 -24.89
CA LYS A 142 5.48 -27.82 -25.53
C LYS A 142 5.51 -27.76 -27.06
N GLU A 143 5.19 -26.61 -27.65
CA GLU A 143 5.27 -26.35 -29.09
C GLU A 143 6.71 -26.02 -29.56
N ARG A 144 7.68 -26.04 -28.65
CA ARG A 144 9.12 -25.96 -28.93
C ARG A 144 9.76 -27.34 -28.86
#